data_AF-V6SQ30-F1
#
_entry.id   AF-V6SQ30-F1
#
_cell.length_a   1.000
_cell.length_b   1.000
_cell.length_c   1.000
_cell.angle_alpha   90.00
_cell.angle_beta   90.00
_cell.angle_gamma   90.00
#
_symmetry.space_group_name_H-M   'P 1'
#
loop_
_entity.id
_entity.type
_entity.pdbx_description
1 polymer ?
#
loop_
_entity_poly.entity_id
_entity_poly.type
_entity_poly.pdbx_seq_one_letter_code
_entity_poly.pdbx_strand_id
1 'polypeptide(L)'
;MPNLKDMDAKEKNRNNKCILAVWNSGTKGKTETVREFAKLLLATYTNYIEIFPIPASIPSKNDFRLVVNINGLIVGIESQGDPKTGLEKRLLELSDIYKCDLIVCTCRTRGETVWAVDSVAGSRGYETIWSSTYQVVGKNQQQVSNNLKAKHLLELLNSLGKI
;
A
#
# COMPACT_ATOMS: atom_id res chain seq x y z
N MET A 1 8.00 -31.96 15.53
CA MET A 1 8.54 -31.52 14.24
C MET A 1 7.39 -30.88 13.47
N PRO A 2 7.54 -29.67 12.90
CA PRO A 2 6.50 -29.08 12.06
C PRO A 2 6.21 -30.01 10.87
N ASN A 3 4.95 -30.10 10.43
CA ASN A 3 4.53 -30.94 9.31
C ASN A 3 5.15 -30.41 8.00
N LEU A 4 5.63 -31.28 7.10
CA LEU A 4 6.19 -30.87 5.80
C LEU A 4 5.21 -30.01 4.99
N LYS A 5 3.90 -30.24 5.10
CA LYS A 5 2.87 -29.41 4.45
C LYS A 5 2.82 -27.96 4.99
N ASP A 6 3.11 -27.77 6.27
CA ASP A 6 3.17 -26.43 6.89
C ASP A 6 4.47 -25.69 6.52
N MET A 7 5.52 -26.45 6.17
CA MET A 7 6.77 -25.89 5.65
C MET A 7 6.60 -25.49 4.17
N ASP A 8 5.95 -26.33 3.35
CA ASP A 8 5.64 -26.03 1.94
C ASP A 8 4.70 -24.81 1.78
N ALA A 9 3.73 -24.63 2.68
CA ALA A 9 2.85 -23.45 2.66
C ALA A 9 3.56 -22.16 3.09
N LYS A 10 4.52 -22.24 4.03
CA LYS A 10 5.37 -21.11 4.44
C LYS A 10 6.43 -20.77 3.40
N GLU A 11 6.89 -21.74 2.61
CA GLU A 11 7.92 -21.55 1.60
C GLU A 11 7.34 -21.07 0.26
N LYS A 12 6.14 -21.52 -0.13
CA LYS A 12 5.39 -20.96 -1.28
C LYS A 12 5.01 -19.49 -1.13
N ASN A 13 4.95 -18.96 0.10
CA ASN A 13 4.54 -17.57 0.35
C ASN A 13 5.71 -16.56 0.35
N ARG A 14 6.97 -17.01 0.26
CA ARG A 14 8.15 -16.12 0.37
C ARG A 14 8.42 -15.23 -0.85
N ASN A 15 7.78 -15.52 -1.99
CA ASN A 15 8.03 -14.81 -3.26
C ASN A 15 6.92 -13.85 -3.69
N ASN A 16 5.95 -13.52 -2.83
CA ASN A 16 4.79 -12.71 -3.24
C ASN A 16 4.83 -11.25 -2.78
N LYS A 17 6.03 -10.69 -2.58
CA LYS A 17 6.22 -9.29 -2.19
C LYS A 17 5.70 -8.35 -3.27
N CYS A 18 4.88 -7.37 -2.89
CA CYS A 18 4.22 -6.47 -3.84
C CYS A 18 4.25 -5.01 -3.39
N ILE A 19 4.57 -4.09 -4.30
CA ILE A 19 4.32 -2.66 -4.15
C ILE A 19 3.14 -2.26 -5.04
N LEU A 20 2.05 -1.78 -4.44
CA LEU A 20 0.98 -1.10 -5.15
C LEU A 20 1.26 0.41 -5.14
N ALA A 21 1.72 0.94 -6.27
CA ALA A 21 2.04 2.35 -6.43
C ALA A 21 0.88 3.12 -7.08
N VAL A 22 0.23 3.97 -6.28
CA VAL A 22 -0.87 4.84 -6.70
C VAL A 22 -0.33 6.18 -7.21
N TRP A 23 -0.33 6.37 -8.52
CA TRP A 23 0.30 7.53 -9.16
C TRP A 23 -0.69 8.51 -9.79
N ASN A 24 -0.37 9.80 -9.73
CA ASN A 24 -1.02 10.88 -10.47
C ASN A 24 -0.31 12.21 -10.22
N SER A 25 -0.67 13.23 -11.00
CA SER A 25 -0.34 14.63 -10.73
C SER A 25 -0.85 15.10 -9.36
N GLY A 26 -0.37 16.28 -8.92
CA GLY A 26 -0.83 16.89 -7.68
C GLY A 26 -2.34 17.10 -7.66
N THR A 27 -2.94 17.10 -6.48
CA THR A 27 -4.38 17.39 -6.24
C THR A 27 -5.39 16.47 -6.95
N LYS A 28 -4.97 15.27 -7.40
CA LYS A 28 -5.85 14.26 -8.04
C LYS A 28 -6.33 13.14 -7.10
N GLY A 29 -6.39 13.39 -5.79
CA GLY A 29 -6.99 12.45 -4.84
C GLY A 29 -6.17 11.21 -4.49
N LYS A 30 -4.82 11.25 -4.62
CA LYS A 30 -3.95 10.11 -4.30
C LYS A 30 -4.03 9.73 -2.82
N THR A 31 -3.73 10.69 -1.95
CA THR A 31 -3.78 10.53 -0.49
C THR A 31 -5.18 10.12 -0.05
N GLU A 32 -6.22 10.72 -0.64
CA GLU A 32 -7.61 10.34 -0.36
C GLU A 32 -7.93 8.91 -0.80
N THR A 33 -7.53 8.49 -2.00
CA THR A 33 -7.75 7.11 -2.46
C THR A 33 -7.07 6.08 -1.55
N VAL A 34 -5.81 6.33 -1.18
CA VAL A 34 -5.07 5.44 -0.26
C VAL A 34 -5.65 5.45 1.15
N ARG A 35 -6.19 6.60 1.60
CA ARG A 35 -6.93 6.70 2.87
C ARG A 35 -8.20 5.86 2.87
N GLU A 36 -8.99 5.94 1.80
CA GLU A 36 -10.21 5.13 1.67
C GLU A 36 -9.88 3.65 1.52
N PHE A 37 -8.78 3.32 0.84
CA PHE A 37 -8.25 1.95 0.81
C PHE A 37 -7.90 1.45 2.21
N ALA A 38 -7.16 2.23 3.01
CA ALA A 38 -6.77 1.86 4.36
C ALA A 38 -8.00 1.65 5.26
N LYS A 39 -9.01 2.54 5.19
CA LYS A 39 -10.26 2.37 5.93
C LYS A 39 -11.01 1.10 5.53
N LEU A 40 -11.13 0.87 4.21
CA LEU A 40 -11.80 -0.32 3.68
C LEU A 40 -11.06 -1.59 4.10
N LEU A 41 -9.73 -1.57 4.07
CA LEU A 41 -8.89 -2.68 4.49
C LEU A 41 -9.16 -3.06 5.96
N LEU A 42 -9.07 -2.09 6.87
CA LEU A 42 -9.30 -2.35 8.31
C LEU A 42 -10.75 -2.76 8.60
N ALA A 43 -11.72 -2.24 7.84
CA ALA A 43 -13.12 -2.65 7.94
C ALA A 43 -13.37 -4.07 7.39
N THR A 44 -12.58 -4.52 6.40
CA THR A 44 -12.69 -5.84 5.78
C THR A 44 -12.04 -6.91 6.65
N TYR A 45 -10.89 -6.61 7.25
CA TYR A 45 -10.10 -7.57 8.03
C TYR A 45 -10.08 -7.20 9.51
N THR A 46 -11.19 -7.33 10.22
CA THR A 46 -11.34 -6.80 11.60
C THR A 46 -10.39 -7.38 12.65
N ASN A 47 -9.72 -8.51 12.37
CA ASN A 47 -8.78 -9.17 13.27
C ASN A 47 -7.31 -8.82 12.98
N TYR A 48 -7.05 -7.66 12.37
CA TYR A 48 -5.68 -7.19 12.13
C TYR A 48 -4.93 -6.92 13.45
N ILE A 49 -3.62 -7.07 13.42
CA ILE A 49 -2.73 -6.67 14.51
C ILE A 49 -2.05 -5.35 14.13
N GLU A 50 -2.11 -4.38 15.03
CA GLU A 50 -1.50 -3.06 14.84
C GLU A 50 0.01 -3.13 15.02
N ILE A 51 0.77 -2.59 14.06
CA ILE A 51 2.24 -2.49 14.16
C ILE A 51 2.66 -1.03 14.26
N PHE A 52 2.08 -0.14 13.44
CA PHE A 52 2.38 1.29 13.50
C PHE A 52 1.27 2.13 12.83
N PRO A 53 0.83 3.25 13.42
CA PRO A 53 0.98 3.60 14.83
C PRO A 53 0.21 2.62 15.73
N ILE A 54 0.45 2.69 17.04
CA ILE A 54 -0.33 1.98 18.07
C ILE A 54 -0.95 3.06 18.98
N PRO A 55 -2.28 3.27 19.00
CA PRO A 55 -3.27 2.54 18.21
C PRO A 55 -3.23 2.86 16.71
N ALA A 56 -3.74 1.97 15.87
CA ALA A 56 -3.88 2.22 14.44
C ALA A 56 -4.78 3.44 14.22
N SER A 57 -4.28 4.39 13.44
CA SER A 57 -4.97 5.66 13.19
C SER A 57 -4.81 6.08 11.75
N ILE A 58 -5.96 6.39 11.12
CA ILE A 58 -6.02 6.93 9.76
C ILE A 58 -6.57 8.36 9.89
N PRO A 59 -5.73 9.39 9.84
CA PRO A 59 -6.18 10.77 10.01
C PRO A 59 -7.07 11.19 8.84
N SER A 60 -8.06 12.04 9.12
CA SER A 60 -9.00 12.55 8.11
C SER A 60 -8.36 13.53 7.12
N LYS A 61 -7.18 14.07 7.47
CA LYS A 61 -6.39 15.02 6.68
C LYS A 61 -4.91 14.68 6.79
N ASN A 62 -4.09 15.29 5.93
CA ASN A 62 -2.64 15.12 5.85
C ASN A 62 -2.21 13.71 5.43
N ASP A 63 -0.92 13.57 5.14
CA ASP A 63 -0.32 12.28 4.86
C ASP A 63 -0.19 11.43 6.13
N PHE A 64 -0.21 10.12 5.94
CA PHE A 64 -0.17 9.15 7.01
C PHE A 64 0.63 7.91 6.60
N ARG A 65 1.08 7.19 7.62
CA ARG A 65 1.64 5.86 7.49
C ARG A 65 0.88 4.91 8.41
N LEU A 66 0.61 3.71 7.90
CA LEU A 66 -0.04 2.63 8.63
C LEU A 66 0.71 1.32 8.35
N VAL A 67 0.93 0.50 9.36
CA VAL A 67 1.47 -0.85 9.26
C VAL A 67 0.61 -1.76 10.13
N VAL A 68 0.08 -2.81 9.52
CA VAL A 68 -0.75 -3.82 10.19
C VAL A 68 -0.38 -5.22 9.71
N ASN A 69 -0.59 -6.22 10.57
CA ASN A 69 -0.53 -7.62 10.19
C ASN A 69 -1.96 -8.14 9.97
N ILE A 70 -2.21 -8.70 8.81
CA ILE A 70 -3.48 -9.31 8.42
C ILE A 70 -3.20 -10.78 8.09
N ASN A 71 -3.64 -11.69 8.95
CA ASN A 71 -3.50 -13.14 8.75
C ASN A 71 -2.06 -13.61 8.46
N GLY A 72 -1.07 -12.97 9.08
CA GLY A 72 0.35 -13.28 8.88
C GLY A 72 1.04 -12.46 7.77
N LEU A 73 0.28 -11.65 7.02
CA LEU A 73 0.78 -10.77 5.96
C LEU A 73 0.93 -9.34 6.50
N ILE A 74 2.13 -8.76 6.39
CA ILE A 74 2.40 -7.40 6.87
C ILE A 74 2.12 -6.39 5.75
N VAL A 75 1.13 -5.53 5.95
CA VAL A 75 0.74 -4.47 5.02
C VAL A 75 1.25 -3.13 5.52
N GLY A 76 2.11 -2.48 4.74
CA GLY A 76 2.55 -1.11 4.96
C GLY A 76 1.86 -0.14 3.99
N ILE A 77 1.41 1.00 4.49
CA ILE A 77 0.78 2.06 3.70
C ILE A 77 1.55 3.35 3.94
N GLU A 78 1.97 4.03 2.86
CA GLU A 78 2.64 5.34 2.90
C GLU A 78 1.95 6.29 1.93
N SER A 79 1.18 7.24 2.47
CA SER A 79 0.44 8.17 1.60
C SER A 79 1.29 9.34 1.12
N GLN A 80 2.41 9.67 1.79
CA GLN A 80 3.30 10.76 1.37
C GLN A 80 4.06 10.36 0.11
N GLY A 81 3.72 10.98 -1.02
CA GLY A 81 4.28 10.67 -2.34
C GLY A 81 4.79 11.88 -3.11
N ASP A 82 5.14 12.94 -2.40
CA ASP A 82 5.70 14.15 -2.98
C ASP A 82 7.23 14.10 -3.09
N PRO A 83 7.85 14.71 -4.12
CA PRO A 83 9.30 14.79 -4.22
C PRO A 83 9.93 15.48 -3.01
N LYS A 84 11.21 15.19 -2.72
CA LYS A 84 11.98 15.76 -1.61
C LYS A 84 11.42 15.43 -0.21
N THR A 85 10.56 14.42 -0.09
CA THR A 85 10.02 13.93 1.19
C THR A 85 10.68 12.65 1.68
N GLY A 86 11.68 12.15 0.92
CA GLY A 86 12.44 10.95 1.24
C GLY A 86 11.67 9.66 1.02
N LEU A 87 10.82 9.58 -0.03
CA LEU A 87 9.97 8.41 -0.30
C LEU A 87 10.78 7.11 -0.34
N GLU A 88 11.95 7.08 -0.96
CA GLU A 88 12.78 5.87 -1.01
C GLU A 88 13.14 5.35 0.38
N LYS A 89 13.63 6.24 1.27
CA LYS A 89 13.92 5.88 2.67
C LYS A 89 12.67 5.34 3.38
N ARG A 90 11.52 5.97 3.15
CA ARG A 90 10.24 5.56 3.75
C ARG A 90 9.81 4.16 3.30
N LEU A 91 9.96 3.86 2.01
CA LEU A 91 9.68 2.53 1.45
C LEU A 91 10.70 1.48 1.93
N LEU A 92 11.97 1.86 2.06
CA LEU A 92 13.00 1.01 2.66
C LEU A 92 12.68 0.70 4.13
N GLU A 93 12.17 1.64 4.92
CA GLU A 93 11.73 1.36 6.30
C GLU A 93 10.57 0.35 6.33
N LEU A 94 9.58 0.49 5.44
CA LEU A 94 8.49 -0.50 5.30
C LEU A 94 9.04 -1.89 4.92
N SER A 95 9.99 -1.96 4.00
CA SER A 95 10.56 -3.23 3.56
C SER A 95 11.51 -3.86 4.57
N ASP A 96 12.47 -3.10 5.09
CA ASP A 96 13.61 -3.61 5.83
C ASP A 96 13.36 -3.66 7.34
N ILE A 97 12.58 -2.72 7.89
CA ILE A 97 12.30 -2.65 9.33
C ILE A 97 11.00 -3.39 9.63
N TYR A 98 9.91 -3.00 8.98
CA TYR A 98 8.60 -3.59 9.22
C TYR A 98 8.39 -4.93 8.51
N LYS A 99 9.26 -5.30 7.57
CA LYS A 99 9.16 -6.54 6.79
C LYS A 99 7.84 -6.68 6.06
N CYS A 100 7.33 -5.58 5.50
CA CYS A 100 6.07 -5.57 4.75
C CYS A 100 6.12 -6.53 3.56
N ASP A 101 5.10 -7.37 3.42
CA ASP A 101 4.87 -8.21 2.25
C ASP A 101 4.17 -7.40 1.15
N LEU A 102 3.22 -6.54 1.56
CA LEU A 102 2.54 -5.59 0.69
C LEU A 102 2.86 -4.16 1.13
N ILE A 103 3.32 -3.33 0.18
CA ILE A 103 3.47 -1.89 0.38
C ILE A 103 2.50 -1.16 -0.54
N VAL A 104 1.64 -0.31 0.00
CA VAL A 104 0.76 0.58 -0.75
C VAL A 104 1.29 1.99 -0.60
N CYS A 105 1.70 2.62 -1.69
CA CYS A 105 2.27 3.97 -1.63
C CYS A 105 1.69 4.91 -2.67
N THR A 106 1.82 6.22 -2.46
CA THR A 106 1.57 7.20 -3.52
C THR A 106 2.86 7.70 -4.13
N CYS A 107 2.79 8.15 -5.38
CA CYS A 107 3.92 8.81 -6.06
C CYS A 107 3.42 9.79 -7.14
N ARG A 108 4.35 10.57 -7.70
CA ARG A 108 4.10 11.40 -8.89
C ARG A 108 4.13 10.56 -10.17
N THR A 109 3.86 11.21 -11.31
CA THR A 109 3.84 10.55 -12.63
C THR A 109 5.24 10.26 -13.20
N ARG A 110 6.28 10.89 -12.65
CA ARG A 110 7.67 10.79 -13.08
C ARG A 110 8.63 11.31 -12.01
N GLY A 111 9.91 11.02 -12.18
CA GLY A 111 11.01 11.57 -11.38
C GLY A 111 11.24 10.84 -10.06
N GLU A 112 11.82 11.54 -9.09
CA GLU A 112 12.31 11.01 -7.81
C GLU A 112 11.40 9.97 -7.17
N THR A 113 10.10 10.25 -7.05
CA THR A 113 9.16 9.36 -6.34
C THR A 113 8.85 8.08 -7.11
N VAL A 114 8.94 8.10 -8.46
CA VAL A 114 8.79 6.90 -9.28
C VAL A 114 10.05 6.05 -9.18
N TRP A 115 11.22 6.69 -9.29
CA TRP A 115 12.51 6.02 -9.13
C TRP A 115 12.68 5.39 -7.75
N ALA A 116 12.15 6.03 -6.70
CA ALA A 116 12.11 5.45 -5.36
C ALA A 116 11.36 4.11 -5.32
N VAL A 117 10.20 4.03 -5.98
CA VAL A 117 9.41 2.79 -6.07
C VAL A 117 10.18 1.73 -6.85
N ASP A 118 10.72 2.09 -8.02
CA ASP A 118 11.48 1.16 -8.87
C ASP A 118 12.75 0.64 -8.16
N SER A 119 13.48 1.53 -7.47
CA SER A 119 14.69 1.21 -6.70
C SER A 119 14.40 0.20 -5.59
N VAL A 120 13.38 0.46 -4.77
CA VAL A 120 13.02 -0.45 -3.66
C VAL A 120 12.47 -1.76 -4.20
N ALA A 121 11.63 -1.72 -5.24
CA ALA A 121 11.11 -2.93 -5.86
C ALA A 121 12.23 -3.82 -6.41
N GLY A 122 13.11 -3.26 -7.24
CA GLY A 122 14.21 -4.00 -7.83
C GLY A 122 15.23 -4.50 -6.81
N SER A 123 15.57 -3.70 -5.80
CA SER A 123 16.59 -4.06 -4.80
C SER A 123 16.09 -4.98 -3.67
N ARG A 124 14.77 -5.16 -3.52
CA ARG A 124 14.17 -6.02 -2.49
C ARG A 124 13.27 -7.12 -3.04
N GLY A 125 13.19 -7.24 -4.36
CA GLY A 125 12.44 -8.30 -5.05
C GLY A 125 10.93 -8.16 -4.90
N TYR A 126 10.40 -6.93 -4.89
CA TYR A 126 8.95 -6.73 -4.98
C TYR A 126 8.54 -6.69 -6.45
N GLU A 127 7.39 -7.29 -6.74
CA GLU A 127 6.63 -6.96 -7.94
C GLU A 127 5.95 -5.60 -7.76
N THR A 128 5.86 -4.81 -8.83
CA THR A 128 5.19 -3.50 -8.77
C THR A 128 3.89 -3.52 -9.56
N ILE A 129 2.78 -3.20 -8.89
CA ILE A 129 1.49 -2.90 -9.51
C ILE A 129 1.37 -1.38 -9.60
N TRP A 130 1.31 -0.86 -10.82
CA TRP A 130 1.08 0.56 -11.08
C TRP A 130 -0.38 0.84 -11.32
N SER A 131 -0.95 1.78 -10.58
CA SER A 131 -2.33 2.19 -10.79
C SER A 131 -2.49 3.70 -10.59
N SER A 132 -3.26 4.36 -11.45
CA SER A 132 -3.62 5.75 -11.23
C SER A 132 -4.88 5.93 -10.39
N THR A 133 -5.11 7.13 -9.87
CA THR A 133 -6.45 7.52 -9.41
C THR A 133 -7.36 7.79 -10.61
N TYR A 134 -8.67 7.60 -10.43
CA TYR A 134 -9.64 8.07 -11.42
C TYR A 134 -9.66 9.60 -11.44
N GLN A 135 -9.68 10.16 -12.66
CA GLN A 135 -9.76 11.60 -12.88
C GLN A 135 -11.17 11.95 -13.32
N VAL A 136 -11.85 12.75 -12.51
CA VAL A 136 -13.22 13.20 -12.77
C VAL A 136 -13.30 14.71 -12.54
N VAL A 137 -14.30 15.34 -13.15
CA VAL A 137 -14.54 16.78 -13.00
C VAL A 137 -15.50 16.99 -11.83
N GLY A 138 -15.09 17.77 -10.83
CA GLY A 138 -15.93 18.17 -9.70
C GLY A 138 -15.67 17.40 -8.41
N LYS A 139 -15.74 18.12 -7.27
CA LYS A 139 -15.33 17.60 -5.95
C LYS A 139 -16.17 16.42 -5.47
N ASN A 140 -17.49 16.46 -5.65
CA ASN A 140 -18.37 15.37 -5.21
C ASN A 140 -18.09 14.07 -5.96
N GLN A 141 -17.86 14.17 -7.28
CA GLN A 141 -17.50 13.03 -8.11
C GLN A 141 -16.11 12.50 -7.74
N GLN A 142 -15.17 13.38 -7.36
CA GLN A 142 -13.84 12.97 -6.92
C GLN A 142 -13.90 12.07 -5.67
N GLN A 143 -14.72 12.40 -4.68
CA GLN A 143 -14.86 11.56 -3.49
C GLN A 143 -15.44 10.18 -3.83
N VAL A 144 -16.51 10.13 -4.64
CA VAL A 144 -17.09 8.87 -5.12
C VAL A 144 -16.04 8.05 -5.89
N SER A 145 -15.25 8.71 -6.73
CA SER A 145 -14.19 8.08 -7.53
C SER A 145 -13.05 7.54 -6.67
N ASN A 146 -12.64 8.26 -5.61
CA ASN A 146 -11.63 7.80 -4.66
C ASN A 146 -12.12 6.54 -3.91
N ASN A 147 -13.37 6.56 -3.45
CA ASN A 147 -13.99 5.41 -2.77
C ASN A 147 -14.08 4.19 -3.70
N LEU A 148 -14.52 4.38 -4.95
CA LEU A 148 -14.63 3.31 -5.93
C LEU A 148 -13.25 2.75 -6.29
N LYS A 149 -12.26 3.64 -6.48
CA LYS A 149 -10.89 3.23 -6.75
C LYS A 149 -10.31 2.40 -5.61
N ALA A 150 -10.52 2.81 -4.36
CA ALA A 150 -10.09 2.04 -3.19
C ALA A 150 -10.66 0.60 -3.20
N LYS A 151 -11.95 0.45 -3.53
CA LYS A 151 -12.59 -0.87 -3.67
C LYS A 151 -11.92 -1.71 -4.76
N HIS A 152 -11.74 -1.15 -5.96
CA HIS A 152 -11.10 -1.86 -7.06
C HIS A 152 -9.64 -2.23 -6.77
N LEU A 153 -8.91 -1.41 -6.01
CA LEU A 153 -7.55 -1.73 -5.59
C LEU A 153 -7.53 -2.92 -4.63
N LEU A 154 -8.45 -2.97 -3.65
CA LEU A 154 -8.56 -4.10 -2.73
C LEU A 154 -9.01 -5.37 -3.46
N GLU A 155 -9.98 -5.27 -4.37
CA GLU A 155 -10.43 -6.38 -5.20
C GLU A 155 -9.31 -6.93 -6.10
N LEU A 156 -8.50 -6.05 -6.71
CA LEU A 156 -7.34 -6.44 -7.50
C LEU A 156 -6.32 -7.21 -6.65
N LEU A 157 -5.98 -6.71 -5.46
CA LEU A 157 -5.02 -7.38 -4.57
C LEU A 157 -5.54 -8.76 -4.13
N ASN A 158 -6.81 -8.87 -3.77
CA ASN A 158 -7.46 -10.16 -3.46
C ASN A 158 -7.41 -11.12 -4.65
N SER A 159 -7.77 -10.63 -5.84
CA SER A 159 -7.81 -11.45 -7.06
C SER A 159 -6.42 -11.97 -7.48
N LEU A 160 -5.37 -11.21 -7.14
CA LEU A 160 -3.97 -11.59 -7.37
C LEU A 160 -3.35 -12.37 -6.20
N GLY A 161 -4.11 -12.67 -5.13
CA GLY A 161 -3.62 -13.36 -3.95
C GLY A 161 -2.52 -12.59 -3.20
N LYS A 162 -2.56 -11.26 -3.24
CA LYS A 162 -1.61 -10.36 -2.56
C LYS A 162 -2.09 -9.94 -1.17
N ILE A 163 -3.34 -10.24 -0.82
CA ILE A 163 -3.97 -10.02 0.50
C ILE A 163 -5.21 -10.91 0.68
#